data_AF-A0AAW2XQD8-F1
#
_entry.id   AF-A0AAW2XQD8-F1
#
_cell.length_a   1.000
_cell.length_b   1.000
_cell.length_c   1.000
_cell.angle_alpha   90.00
_cell.angle_beta   90.00
_cell.angle_gamma   90.00
#
_symmetry.space_group_name_H-M   'P 1'
#
loop_
_entity.id
_entity.type
_entity.pdbx_description
1 polymer ?
#
loop_
_entity_poly.entity_id
_entity_poly.type
_entity_poly.pdbx_seq_one_letter_code
_entity_poly.pdbx_strand_id
1 'polypeptide(L)'
;MSHRKFEHPRHGSLGFLPRKRASRHRGKVKAFPKDDPTKPCRLTAFLGYKAGMTHIVREVEKPGSKLHKKETCEAVTIIETPPIIVVGVVGYVKTPRGLRCLNTVWAQHLSEEVKRRFYKNWCKSKKKAFTKYAKKLDTEEGKKDIQAQLEKMKKYCTVIRVLAHTQIRKMKGLKQKKAHLMEIQVNGGDVAKKVDYAYSFFEKQIPIDAVFQKDEMIDIIGVTKGKGYEGVVTRWVSRAFHGWQNGYHHRTEMNKKIYKLGKAGLESHSAMTEFDRTEKDITPMGGFPHYGVVKDDYLLIKGCCVGPKKRVVTLRQSLLNQTSRVALEEIKLKFVDTSSKFGHGRFQTTQEKAKFFGRLKA
;
A
#
# COMPACT_ATOMS: atom_id res chain seq x y z
N MET A 1 11.93 33.66 -38.68
CA MET A 1 11.83 33.68 -37.20
C MET A 1 13.22 33.46 -36.64
N SER A 2 13.74 34.39 -35.82
CA SER A 2 15.05 34.23 -35.19
C SER A 2 15.03 33.07 -34.17
N HIS A 3 16.19 32.47 -33.92
CA HIS A 3 16.34 31.48 -32.85
C HIS A 3 16.12 32.12 -31.48
N ARG A 4 15.87 31.28 -30.47
CA ARG A 4 15.69 31.70 -29.08
C ARG A 4 17.02 32.24 -28.53
N LYS A 5 17.03 33.47 -28.01
CA LYS A 5 18.25 34.15 -27.52
C LYS A 5 18.90 33.50 -26.29
N PHE A 6 18.12 32.93 -25.38
CA PHE A 6 18.62 32.27 -24.16
C PHE A 6 17.87 30.96 -23.90
N GLU A 7 18.61 29.88 -23.65
CA GLU A 7 18.02 28.57 -23.36
C GLU A 7 17.41 28.49 -21.96
N HIS A 8 16.47 27.58 -21.78
CA HIS A 8 15.96 27.20 -20.46
C HIS A 8 15.60 25.71 -20.46
N PRO A 9 15.59 25.05 -19.30
CA PRO A 9 15.05 23.70 -19.18
C PRO A 9 13.55 23.65 -19.51
N ARG A 10 13.10 22.51 -20.01
CA ARG A 10 11.67 22.30 -20.28
C ARG A 10 10.84 22.31 -18.98
N HIS A 11 9.75 23.07 -18.98
CA HIS A 11 8.76 23.03 -17.91
C HIS A 11 7.92 21.75 -17.93
N GLY A 12 8.15 20.90 -16.93
CA GLY A 12 7.40 19.67 -16.69
C GLY A 12 7.80 18.49 -17.59
N SER A 13 7.85 17.31 -16.98
CA SER A 13 8.25 16.08 -17.69
C SER A 13 7.16 15.56 -18.64
N LEU A 14 7.62 15.16 -19.83
CA LEU A 14 6.84 14.52 -20.91
C LEU A 14 6.48 13.06 -20.61
N GLY A 15 7.28 12.35 -19.80
CA GLY A 15 7.01 10.96 -19.42
C GLY A 15 5.73 10.77 -18.59
N PHE A 16 5.14 11.88 -18.13
CA PHE A 16 3.87 11.91 -17.42
C PHE A 16 2.67 12.31 -18.27
N LEU A 17 2.84 12.48 -19.58
CA LEU A 17 1.75 12.61 -20.53
C LEU A 17 1.14 11.23 -20.85
N PRO A 18 -0.19 11.14 -21.05
CA PRO A 18 -1.18 12.19 -20.84
C PRO A 18 -1.48 12.44 -19.35
N ARG A 19 -1.59 13.73 -18.95
CA ARG A 19 -1.99 14.15 -17.60
C ARG A 19 -3.52 14.17 -17.45
N LYS A 20 -4.11 12.98 -17.35
CA LYS A 20 -5.56 12.74 -17.27
C LYS A 20 -5.97 11.95 -16.02
N ARG A 21 -7.26 11.96 -15.66
CA ARG A 21 -7.80 11.15 -14.55
C ARG A 21 -7.40 9.68 -14.73
N ALA A 22 -6.89 9.08 -13.66
CA ALA A 22 -6.69 7.66 -13.58
C ALA A 22 -8.03 6.93 -13.75
N SER A 23 -8.04 5.86 -14.55
CA SER A 23 -9.26 5.07 -14.80
C SER A 23 -9.71 4.26 -13.57
N ARG A 24 -8.79 4.00 -12.64
CA ARG A 24 -9.04 3.26 -11.41
C ARG A 24 -8.77 4.16 -10.21
N HIS A 25 -9.56 3.99 -9.15
CA HIS A 25 -9.36 4.68 -7.88
C HIS A 25 -8.05 4.27 -7.17
N ARG A 26 -7.62 3.03 -7.40
CA ARG A 26 -6.39 2.45 -6.87
C ARG A 26 -5.28 2.48 -7.91
N GLY A 27 -4.04 2.60 -7.45
CA GLY A 27 -2.85 2.24 -8.22
C GLY A 27 -2.92 0.81 -8.77
N LYS A 28 -2.88 0.64 -10.10
CA LYS A 28 -2.64 -0.69 -10.70
C LYS A 28 -1.13 -0.92 -10.80
N VAL A 29 -0.65 -2.06 -10.32
CA VAL A 29 0.71 -2.53 -10.58
C VAL A 29 0.81 -2.90 -12.06
N LYS A 30 1.68 -2.21 -12.82
CA LYS A 30 1.90 -2.50 -14.24
C LYS A 30 3.00 -3.54 -14.46
N ALA A 31 4.01 -3.53 -13.61
CA ALA A 31 5.13 -4.46 -13.61
C ALA A 31 5.36 -4.94 -12.17
N PHE A 32 5.58 -6.24 -11.98
CA PHE A 32 6.01 -6.82 -10.72
C PHE A 32 7.53 -7.06 -10.76
N PRO A 33 8.18 -7.26 -9.60
CA PRO A 33 9.58 -7.66 -9.57
C PRO A 33 9.81 -8.91 -10.41
N LYS A 34 10.99 -8.99 -11.04
CA LYS A 34 11.35 -10.17 -11.82
C LYS A 34 11.38 -11.39 -10.90
N ASP A 35 10.86 -12.49 -11.41
CA ASP A 35 10.79 -13.74 -10.68
C ASP A 35 12.16 -14.44 -10.65
N ASP A 36 12.45 -15.10 -9.54
CA ASP A 36 13.71 -15.77 -9.25
C ASP A 36 13.38 -17.12 -8.60
N PRO A 37 13.36 -18.23 -9.36
CA PRO A 37 12.91 -19.54 -8.87
C PRO A 37 13.74 -20.12 -7.73
N THR A 38 14.96 -19.61 -7.50
CA THR A 38 15.85 -20.07 -6.42
C THR A 38 15.36 -19.65 -5.03
N LYS A 39 14.60 -18.55 -4.95
CA LYS A 39 14.09 -18.00 -3.70
C LYS A 39 12.82 -18.71 -3.25
N PRO A 40 12.50 -18.71 -1.95
CA PRO A 40 11.23 -19.24 -1.48
C PRO A 40 10.04 -18.45 -2.04
N CYS A 41 8.90 -19.14 -2.20
CA CYS A 41 7.64 -18.53 -2.63
C CYS A 41 7.27 -17.37 -1.70
N ARG A 42 7.02 -16.19 -2.26
CA ARG A 42 6.62 -14.99 -1.52
C ARG A 42 5.68 -14.11 -2.34
N LEU A 43 4.90 -13.29 -1.63
CA LEU A 43 4.10 -12.24 -2.24
C LEU A 43 4.97 -11.00 -2.51
N THR A 44 4.60 -10.25 -3.55
CA THR A 44 5.41 -9.11 -4.04
C THR A 44 4.76 -7.75 -3.83
N ALA A 45 3.52 -7.72 -3.34
CA ALA A 45 2.75 -6.50 -3.16
C ALA A 45 1.70 -6.64 -2.06
N PHE A 46 1.25 -5.51 -1.53
CA PHE A 46 0.21 -5.43 -0.51
C PHE A 46 -0.66 -4.17 -0.71
N LEU A 47 -1.79 -4.09 -0.02
CA LEU A 47 -2.66 -2.92 -0.02
C LEU A 47 -2.73 -2.29 1.35
N GLY A 48 -2.49 -0.98 1.39
CA GLY A 48 -2.70 -0.18 2.58
C GLY A 48 -3.57 1.05 2.28
N TYR A 49 -3.88 1.79 3.33
CA TYR A 49 -4.61 3.04 3.26
C TYR A 49 -3.84 4.12 3.96
N LYS A 50 -3.67 5.26 3.27
CA LYS A 50 -2.93 6.38 3.83
C LYS A 50 -3.72 6.98 5.01
N ALA A 51 -3.19 6.84 6.22
CA ALA A 51 -3.79 7.38 7.44
C ALA A 51 -3.48 8.86 7.61
N GLY A 52 -2.19 9.18 7.54
CA GLY A 52 -1.69 10.53 7.78
C GLY A 52 -0.18 10.60 7.66
N MET A 53 0.38 11.70 8.16
CA MET A 53 1.82 11.91 8.23
C MET A 53 2.16 12.42 9.62
N THR A 54 3.34 12.04 10.08
CA THR A 54 3.98 12.63 11.25
C THR A 54 5.45 12.87 10.94
N HIS A 55 6.24 13.25 11.93
CA HIS A 55 7.68 13.27 11.82
C HIS A 55 8.30 12.38 12.91
N ILE A 56 9.51 11.93 12.62
CA ILE A 56 10.35 11.18 13.55
C ILE A 56 11.65 11.92 13.78
N VAL A 57 12.32 11.60 14.88
CA VAL A 57 13.74 11.88 15.05
C VAL A 57 14.49 10.56 14.93
N ARG A 58 15.58 10.59 14.18
CA ARG A 58 16.55 9.50 14.11
C ARG A 58 17.95 10.06 14.05
N GLU A 59 18.92 9.26 14.47
CA GLU A 59 20.31 9.53 14.20
C GLU A 59 20.68 9.10 12.78
N VAL A 60 21.53 9.88 12.11
CA VAL A 60 21.94 9.61 10.73
C VAL A 60 23.31 8.94 10.69
N GLU A 61 23.35 7.74 10.12
CA GLU A 61 24.60 7.00 9.94
C GLU A 61 25.10 7.10 8.50
N LYS A 62 25.70 8.25 8.16
CA LYS A 62 26.28 8.51 6.83
C LYS A 62 27.70 9.06 6.90
N PRO A 63 28.74 8.21 6.99
CA PRO A 63 30.13 8.65 6.97
C PRO A 63 30.40 9.59 5.79
N GLY A 64 31.08 10.71 6.06
CA GLY A 64 31.34 11.79 5.09
C GLY A 64 30.26 12.89 5.03
N SER A 65 29.12 12.72 5.70
CA SER A 65 28.12 13.78 5.84
C SER A 65 28.38 14.63 7.08
N LYS A 66 28.11 15.95 7.00
CA LYS A 66 28.06 16.85 8.18
C LYS A 66 26.98 16.46 9.21
N LEU A 67 26.02 15.63 8.79
CA LEU A 67 24.92 15.10 9.61
C LEU A 67 25.25 13.72 10.22
N HIS A 68 26.42 13.14 9.94
CA HIS A 68 26.79 11.86 10.52
C HIS A 68 26.78 11.92 12.05
N LYS A 69 26.14 10.94 12.70
CA LYS A 69 25.97 10.86 14.16
C LYS A 69 25.23 12.05 14.77
N LYS A 70 24.43 12.74 13.96
CA LYS A 70 23.54 13.81 14.41
C LYS A 70 22.10 13.40 14.25
N GLU A 71 21.26 13.97 15.11
CA GLU A 71 19.84 13.79 15.06
C GLU A 71 19.23 14.62 13.94
N THR A 72 18.28 14.02 13.23
CA THR A 72 17.55 14.70 12.16
C THR A 72 16.08 14.38 12.27
N CYS A 73 15.26 15.40 12.03
CA CYS A 73 13.83 15.26 11.88
C CYS A 73 13.49 14.85 10.46
N GLU A 74 12.84 13.70 10.29
CA GLU A 74 12.36 13.24 8.98
C GLU A 74 10.84 13.12 8.98
N ALA A 75 10.20 13.64 7.92
CA ALA A 75 8.78 13.42 7.71
C ALA A 75 8.53 11.96 7.32
N VAL A 76 7.46 11.38 7.84
CA VAL A 76 7.04 10.01 7.57
C VAL A 76 5.55 9.95 7.27
N THR A 77 5.15 9.02 6.40
CA THR A 77 3.74 8.71 6.18
C THR A 77 3.38 7.44 6.94
N ILE A 78 2.22 7.44 7.58
CA ILE A 78 1.64 6.26 8.20
C ILE A 78 0.59 5.69 7.24
N ILE A 79 0.74 4.42 6.92
CA ILE A 79 -0.18 3.64 6.10
C ILE A 79 -0.73 2.52 6.96
N GLU A 80 -2.04 2.51 7.20
CA GLU A 80 -2.70 1.40 7.88
C GLU A 80 -2.91 0.26 6.88
N THR A 81 -2.49 -0.93 7.27
CA THR A 81 -2.37 -2.13 6.44
C THR A 81 -3.12 -3.28 7.10
N PRO A 82 -4.48 -3.27 7.09
CA PRO A 82 -5.24 -4.39 7.61
C PRO A 82 -4.86 -5.68 6.84
N PRO A 83 -4.87 -6.85 7.50
CA PRO A 83 -4.57 -8.11 6.83
C PRO A 83 -5.41 -8.30 5.56
N ILE A 84 -4.77 -8.81 4.50
CA ILE A 84 -5.47 -9.13 3.26
C ILE A 84 -5.91 -10.60 3.29
N ILE A 85 -7.05 -10.92 2.68
CA ILE A 85 -7.48 -12.31 2.49
C ILE A 85 -7.28 -12.69 1.03
N VAL A 86 -6.65 -13.84 0.81
CA VAL A 86 -6.53 -14.44 -0.53
C VAL A 86 -7.81 -15.20 -0.85
N VAL A 87 -8.42 -14.86 -1.98
CA VAL A 87 -9.74 -15.35 -2.42
C VAL A 87 -9.70 -16.05 -3.77
N GLY A 88 -8.53 -16.16 -4.39
CA GLY A 88 -8.39 -16.88 -5.64
C GLY A 88 -6.96 -16.87 -6.16
N VAL A 89 -6.73 -17.63 -7.22
CA VAL A 89 -5.48 -17.69 -7.97
C VAL A 89 -5.78 -17.57 -9.46
N VAL A 90 -4.93 -16.84 -10.17
CA VAL A 90 -4.99 -16.59 -11.61
C VAL A 90 -3.70 -17.09 -12.23
N GLY A 91 -3.83 -18.00 -13.19
CA GLY A 91 -2.71 -18.50 -13.99
C GLY A 91 -2.54 -17.68 -15.26
N TYR A 92 -1.31 -17.25 -15.56
CA TYR A 92 -0.96 -16.57 -16.80
C TYR A 92 0.02 -17.40 -17.63
N VAL A 93 -0.31 -17.58 -18.90
CA VAL A 93 0.57 -18.18 -19.91
C VAL A 93 1.23 -17.07 -20.72
N LYS A 94 2.53 -17.23 -21.00
CA LYS A 94 3.28 -16.35 -21.89
C LYS A 94 2.96 -16.69 -23.34
N THR A 95 2.39 -15.74 -24.06
CA THR A 95 2.16 -15.82 -25.51
C THR A 95 3.06 -14.80 -26.22
N PRO A 96 3.27 -14.88 -27.54
CA PRO A 96 4.01 -13.86 -28.29
C PRO A 96 3.43 -12.45 -28.14
N ARG A 97 2.12 -12.32 -27.87
CA ARG A 97 1.43 -11.04 -27.64
C ARG A 97 1.44 -10.60 -26.16
N GLY A 98 2.18 -11.28 -25.30
CA GLY A 98 2.26 -11.02 -23.86
C GLY A 98 1.55 -12.07 -23.00
N LEU A 99 1.35 -11.75 -21.72
CA LEU A 99 0.69 -12.66 -20.77
C LEU A 99 -0.82 -12.71 -21.01
N ARG A 100 -1.37 -13.90 -21.21
CA ARG A 100 -2.82 -14.14 -21.25
C ARG A 100 -3.25 -14.96 -20.05
N CYS A 101 -4.41 -14.60 -19.48
CA CYS A 101 -5.02 -15.37 -18.40
C CYS A 101 -5.47 -16.72 -18.97
N LEU A 102 -5.02 -17.82 -18.38
CA LEU A 102 -5.43 -19.17 -18.75
C LEU A 102 -6.73 -19.53 -18.03
N ASN A 103 -6.71 -19.44 -16.70
CA ASN A 103 -7.84 -19.75 -15.84
C ASN A 103 -7.74 -18.97 -14.52
N THR A 104 -8.86 -18.94 -13.80
CA THR A 104 -8.97 -18.33 -12.48
C THR A 104 -9.75 -19.25 -11.57
N VAL A 105 -9.13 -19.67 -10.48
CA VAL A 105 -9.75 -20.48 -9.43
C VAL A 105 -10.05 -19.55 -8.26
N TRP A 106 -11.25 -19.64 -7.70
CA TRP A 106 -11.68 -18.85 -6.55
C TRP A 106 -11.82 -19.72 -5.31
N ALA A 107 -11.75 -19.11 -4.15
CA ALA A 107 -12.08 -19.74 -2.87
C ALA A 107 -13.59 -20.03 -2.76
N GLN A 108 -13.95 -20.99 -1.91
CA GLN A 108 -15.33 -21.42 -1.69
C GLN A 108 -16.12 -20.34 -0.95
N HIS A 109 -15.57 -19.85 0.16
CA HIS A 109 -16.22 -18.89 1.04
C HIS A 109 -15.67 -17.48 0.81
N LEU A 110 -16.41 -16.73 -0.01
CA LEU A 110 -16.11 -15.31 -0.24
C LEU A 110 -16.88 -14.41 0.72
N SER A 111 -16.14 -13.53 1.40
CA SER A 111 -16.70 -12.51 2.31
C SER A 111 -17.61 -11.51 1.58
N GLU A 112 -18.58 -10.96 2.32
CA GLU A 112 -19.54 -9.97 1.79
C GLU A 112 -18.83 -8.73 1.22
N GLU A 113 -17.71 -8.31 1.83
CA GLU A 113 -16.96 -7.12 1.42
C GLU A 113 -16.40 -7.23 -0.01
N VAL A 114 -15.97 -8.43 -0.42
CA VAL A 114 -15.53 -8.72 -1.80
C VAL A 114 -16.71 -8.90 -2.71
N LYS A 115 -17.78 -9.58 -2.25
CA LYS A 115 -19.00 -9.72 -3.04
C LYS A 115 -19.55 -8.36 -3.45
N ARG A 116 -19.44 -7.33 -2.59
CA ARG A 116 -19.75 -5.92 -2.90
C ARG A 116 -18.95 -5.34 -4.08
N ARG A 117 -17.83 -5.94 -4.49
CA ARG A 117 -17.07 -5.55 -5.69
C ARG A 117 -17.71 -5.89 -7.00
N PHE A 118 -18.51 -6.94 -7.04
CA PHE A 118 -19.21 -7.37 -8.24
C PHE A 118 -20.53 -6.63 -8.44
N TYR A 119 -20.89 -5.72 -7.53
CA TYR A 119 -22.09 -4.88 -7.64
C TYR A 119 -21.73 -3.39 -7.65
N LYS A 120 -22.42 -2.63 -8.51
CA LYS A 120 -22.47 -1.16 -8.39
C LYS A 120 -23.40 -0.76 -7.24
N ASN A 121 -24.63 -1.31 -7.24
CA ASN A 121 -25.67 -1.02 -6.25
C ASN A 121 -25.94 -2.25 -5.38
N TRP A 122 -25.16 -2.44 -4.31
CA TRP A 122 -25.27 -3.62 -3.44
C TRP A 122 -26.66 -3.80 -2.82
N CYS A 123 -27.25 -2.73 -2.26
CA CYS A 123 -28.50 -2.83 -1.49
C CYS A 123 -29.70 -3.22 -2.35
N LYS A 124 -29.73 -2.78 -3.62
CA LYS A 124 -30.80 -3.08 -4.59
C LYS A 124 -30.59 -4.39 -5.35
N SER A 125 -29.46 -5.08 -5.15
CA SER A 125 -29.13 -6.29 -5.88
C SER A 125 -29.60 -7.54 -5.15
N LYS A 126 -29.85 -8.64 -5.88
CA LYS A 126 -30.16 -9.97 -5.33
C LYS A 126 -28.97 -10.66 -4.62
N LYS A 127 -27.77 -10.07 -4.66
CA LYS A 127 -26.53 -10.53 -3.98
C LYS A 127 -26.12 -11.99 -4.31
N LYS A 128 -26.41 -12.48 -5.52
CA LYS A 128 -26.11 -13.85 -6.00
C LYS A 128 -24.68 -14.09 -6.53
N ALA A 129 -23.74 -13.17 -6.31
CA ALA A 129 -22.36 -13.36 -6.78
C ALA A 129 -21.71 -14.57 -6.10
N PHE A 130 -21.12 -15.47 -6.90
CA PHE A 130 -20.44 -16.70 -6.47
C PHE A 130 -21.31 -17.76 -5.78
N THR A 131 -22.65 -17.62 -5.75
CA THR A 131 -23.50 -18.63 -5.09
C THR A 131 -23.47 -19.98 -5.79
N LYS A 132 -23.51 -20.01 -7.13
CA LYS A 132 -23.37 -21.25 -7.90
C LYS A 132 -21.96 -21.83 -7.81
N TYR A 133 -20.95 -20.97 -7.73
CA TYR A 133 -19.55 -21.40 -7.63
C TYR A 133 -19.28 -22.10 -6.30
N ALA A 134 -19.75 -21.53 -5.19
CA ALA A 134 -19.67 -22.16 -3.87
C ALA A 134 -20.40 -23.50 -3.84
N LYS A 135 -21.62 -23.59 -4.40
CA LYS A 135 -22.38 -24.85 -4.49
C LYS A 135 -21.67 -25.93 -5.32
N LYS A 136 -20.95 -25.53 -6.37
CA LYS A 136 -20.16 -26.47 -7.17
C LYS A 136 -19.02 -27.08 -6.34
N LEU A 137 -18.40 -26.29 -5.47
CA LEU A 137 -17.35 -26.73 -4.57
C LEU A 137 -17.83 -27.70 -3.48
N ASP A 138 -19.13 -27.72 -3.18
CA ASP A 138 -19.74 -28.67 -2.24
C ASP A 138 -19.80 -30.09 -2.84
N THR A 139 -19.80 -30.25 -4.16
CA THR A 139 -19.83 -31.57 -4.82
C THR A 139 -18.43 -32.10 -5.12
N GLU A 140 -18.24 -33.42 -5.02
CA GLU A 140 -16.96 -34.07 -5.30
C GLU A 140 -16.50 -33.87 -6.75
N GLU A 141 -17.44 -33.84 -7.70
CA GLU A 141 -17.15 -33.51 -9.11
C GLU A 141 -16.60 -32.10 -9.28
N GLY A 142 -17.12 -31.12 -8.53
CA GLY A 142 -16.66 -29.75 -8.60
C GLY A 142 -15.28 -29.54 -7.97
N LYS A 143 -14.97 -30.27 -6.90
CA LYS A 143 -13.62 -30.33 -6.33
C LYS A 143 -12.61 -30.91 -7.32
N LYS A 144 -12.97 -32.00 -8.01
CA LYS A 144 -12.15 -32.60 -9.08
C LYS A 144 -11.91 -31.62 -10.24
N ASP A 145 -12.93 -30.86 -10.67
CA ASP A 145 -12.74 -29.83 -11.71
C ASP A 145 -11.76 -28.74 -11.28
N ILE A 146 -11.79 -28.30 -10.02
CA ILE A 146 -10.85 -27.30 -9.52
C ILE A 146 -9.44 -27.85 -9.43
N GLN A 147 -9.28 -29.09 -9.00
CA GLN A 147 -7.97 -29.75 -8.99
C GLN A 147 -7.41 -29.84 -10.43
N ALA A 148 -8.24 -30.23 -11.40
CA ALA A 148 -7.85 -30.25 -12.81
C ALA A 148 -7.48 -28.85 -13.34
N GLN A 149 -8.15 -27.78 -12.87
CA GLN A 149 -7.77 -26.40 -13.19
C GLN A 149 -6.43 -26.00 -12.58
N LEU A 150 -6.15 -26.40 -11.34
CA LEU A 150 -4.86 -26.17 -10.70
C LEU A 150 -3.74 -26.93 -11.42
N GLU A 151 -3.96 -28.18 -11.83
CA GLU A 151 -3.01 -28.95 -12.62
C GLU A 151 -2.72 -28.31 -13.99
N LYS A 152 -3.75 -27.79 -14.67
CA LYS A 152 -3.57 -26.98 -15.89
C LYS A 152 -2.71 -25.74 -15.62
N MET A 153 -2.86 -25.09 -14.46
CA MET A 153 -1.99 -23.96 -14.09
C MET A 153 -0.55 -24.41 -13.93
N LYS A 154 -0.29 -25.51 -13.20
CA LYS A 154 1.06 -26.04 -13.00
C LYS A 154 1.76 -26.38 -14.31
N LYS A 155 1.02 -26.92 -15.29
CA LYS A 155 1.58 -27.37 -16.58
C LYS A 155 1.85 -26.23 -17.57
N TYR A 156 0.93 -25.27 -17.71
CA TYR A 156 0.98 -24.31 -18.82
C TYR A 156 1.30 -22.87 -18.39
N CYS A 157 1.10 -22.52 -17.12
CA CYS A 157 1.31 -21.14 -16.70
C CYS A 157 2.79 -20.85 -16.44
N THR A 158 3.21 -19.65 -16.84
CA THR A 158 4.54 -19.13 -16.53
C THR A 158 4.52 -18.21 -15.32
N VAL A 159 3.38 -17.57 -15.05
CA VAL A 159 3.23 -16.59 -13.97
C VAL A 159 1.95 -16.90 -13.19
N ILE A 160 2.07 -17.00 -11.88
CA ILE A 160 0.94 -17.22 -10.97
C ILE A 160 0.70 -15.95 -10.17
N ARG A 161 -0.57 -15.55 -10.07
CA ARG A 161 -0.99 -14.40 -9.25
C ARG A 161 -2.12 -14.78 -8.32
N VAL A 162 -2.05 -14.35 -7.07
CA VAL A 162 -3.17 -14.48 -6.13
C VAL A 162 -4.10 -13.28 -6.28
N LEU A 163 -5.40 -13.53 -6.15
CA LEU A 163 -6.43 -12.51 -5.98
C LEU A 163 -6.61 -12.28 -4.48
N ALA A 164 -6.20 -11.11 -4.00
CA ALA A 164 -6.33 -10.75 -2.60
C ALA A 164 -7.16 -9.49 -2.43
N HIS A 165 -7.91 -9.42 -1.34
CA HIS A 165 -8.66 -8.23 -0.97
C HIS A 165 -8.33 -7.73 0.43
N THR A 166 -8.43 -6.43 0.62
CA THR A 166 -8.35 -5.81 1.95
C THR A 166 -9.59 -6.10 2.79
N GLN A 167 -9.44 -6.19 4.10
CA GLN A 167 -10.55 -6.17 5.06
C GLN A 167 -10.89 -4.74 5.47
N ILE A 168 -11.77 -4.08 4.71
CA ILE A 168 -12.02 -2.64 4.89
C ILE A 168 -12.90 -2.34 6.12
N ARG A 169 -13.68 -3.31 6.63
CA ARG A 169 -14.50 -3.08 7.83
C ARG A 169 -13.68 -2.99 9.11
N LYS A 170 -12.47 -3.57 9.15
CA LYS A 170 -11.56 -3.41 10.30
C LYS A 170 -11.14 -1.95 10.49
N MET A 171 -11.06 -1.23 9.37
CA MET A 171 -10.73 0.19 9.32
C MET A 171 -11.87 1.11 9.75
N LYS A 172 -11.96 1.40 11.06
CA LYS A 172 -13.01 2.28 11.61
C LYS A 172 -12.99 3.71 11.07
N GLY A 173 -11.82 4.18 10.60
CA GLY A 173 -11.69 5.50 9.98
C GLY A 173 -12.41 5.65 8.64
N LEU A 174 -12.69 4.55 7.93
CA LEU A 174 -13.29 4.56 6.59
C LEU A 174 -14.78 4.21 6.62
N LYS A 175 -15.61 5.05 5.98
CA LYS A 175 -17.05 4.77 5.78
C LYS A 175 -17.32 3.71 4.70
N GLN A 176 -16.29 3.36 3.91
CA GLN A 176 -16.43 2.46 2.77
C GLN A 176 -16.52 1.00 3.22
N LYS A 177 -17.54 0.26 2.78
CA LYS A 177 -17.75 -1.17 3.08
C LYS A 177 -17.30 -2.14 1.97
N LYS A 178 -16.77 -1.57 0.87
CA LYS A 178 -16.47 -2.27 -0.39
C LYS A 178 -14.96 -2.54 -0.49
N ALA A 179 -14.53 -3.78 -0.31
CA ALA A 179 -13.11 -4.17 -0.23
C ALA A 179 -12.33 -3.88 -1.51
N HIS A 180 -11.03 -3.60 -1.44
CA HIS A 180 -10.23 -3.44 -2.66
C HIS A 180 -9.62 -4.78 -3.07
N LEU A 181 -10.04 -5.32 -4.24
CA LEU A 181 -9.52 -6.58 -4.80
C LEU A 181 -8.35 -6.32 -5.77
N MET A 182 -7.20 -6.95 -5.57
CA MET A 182 -6.05 -6.89 -6.47
C MET A 182 -5.46 -8.25 -6.79
N GLU A 183 -4.77 -8.33 -7.92
CA GLU A 183 -3.83 -9.41 -8.19
C GLU A 183 -2.47 -9.07 -7.58
N ILE A 184 -1.85 -10.01 -6.89
CA ILE A 184 -0.47 -9.94 -6.40
C ILE A 184 0.29 -11.11 -7.04
N GLN A 185 1.46 -10.84 -7.63
CA GLN A 185 2.28 -11.89 -8.21
C GLN A 185 3.01 -12.68 -7.12
N VAL A 186 2.99 -14.01 -7.26
CA VAL A 186 3.79 -14.92 -6.43
C VAL A 186 5.12 -15.13 -7.15
N ASN A 187 6.22 -14.80 -6.46
CA ASN A 187 7.58 -15.01 -6.96
C ASN A 187 8.29 -16.04 -6.08
N GLY A 188 9.34 -16.67 -6.61
CA GLY A 188 10.10 -17.69 -5.90
C GLY A 188 9.55 -19.11 -6.10
N GLY A 189 10.43 -20.09 -6.16
CA GLY A 189 10.10 -21.49 -6.42
C GLY A 189 9.65 -21.78 -7.84
N ASP A 190 9.43 -23.06 -8.10
CA ASP A 190 8.85 -23.53 -9.36
C ASP A 190 7.35 -23.20 -9.46
N VAL A 191 6.79 -23.21 -10.68
CA VAL A 191 5.37 -22.91 -10.95
C VAL A 191 4.45 -23.81 -10.13
N ALA A 192 4.76 -25.11 -10.02
CA ALA A 192 3.97 -26.04 -9.21
C ALA A 192 3.90 -25.58 -7.74
N LYS A 193 5.06 -25.27 -7.15
CA LYS A 193 5.18 -24.75 -5.79
C LYS A 193 4.44 -23.42 -5.61
N LYS A 194 4.42 -22.54 -6.62
CA LYS A 194 3.67 -21.27 -6.58
C LYS A 194 2.16 -21.49 -6.54
N VAL A 195 1.66 -22.46 -7.32
CA VAL A 195 0.22 -22.82 -7.33
C VAL A 195 -0.18 -23.38 -5.97
N ASP A 196 0.63 -24.30 -5.42
CA ASP A 196 0.35 -24.91 -4.10
C ASP A 196 0.44 -23.89 -2.98
N TYR A 197 1.46 -23.03 -3.01
CA TYR A 197 1.57 -21.88 -2.12
C TYR A 197 0.31 -21.01 -2.20
N ALA A 198 -0.08 -20.57 -3.39
CA ALA A 198 -1.27 -19.74 -3.60
C ALA A 198 -2.56 -20.39 -3.07
N TYR A 199 -2.77 -21.68 -3.32
CA TYR A 199 -3.95 -22.42 -2.87
C TYR A 199 -3.97 -22.58 -1.34
N SER A 200 -2.81 -22.83 -0.72
CA SER A 200 -2.70 -22.97 0.74
C SER A 200 -3.10 -21.72 1.54
N PHE A 201 -3.08 -20.54 0.91
CA PHE A 201 -3.49 -19.26 1.50
C PHE A 201 -4.95 -18.92 1.29
N PHE A 202 -5.73 -19.74 0.58
CA PHE A 202 -7.15 -19.47 0.37
C PHE A 202 -7.88 -19.29 1.71
N GLU A 203 -8.65 -18.21 1.79
CA GLU A 203 -9.47 -17.83 2.97
C GLU A 203 -8.65 -17.46 4.22
N LYS A 204 -7.32 -17.57 4.16
CA LYS A 204 -6.41 -17.17 5.25
C LYS A 204 -6.07 -15.69 5.14
N GLN A 205 -5.82 -15.09 6.31
CA GLN A 205 -5.36 -13.72 6.43
C GLN A 205 -3.83 -13.68 6.30
N ILE A 206 -3.35 -12.77 5.45
CA ILE A 206 -1.93 -12.50 5.28
C ILE A 206 -1.65 -11.11 5.87
N PRO A 207 -0.90 -11.05 6.99
CA PRO A 207 -0.44 -9.78 7.57
C PRO A 207 0.69 -9.17 6.74
N ILE A 208 1.00 -7.90 7.01
CA ILE A 208 1.98 -7.13 6.22
C ILE A 208 3.44 -7.59 6.46
N ASP A 209 3.75 -8.05 7.67
CA ASP A 209 5.05 -8.57 8.10
C ASP A 209 5.47 -9.84 7.35
N ALA A 210 4.50 -10.63 6.87
CA ALA A 210 4.75 -11.78 6.00
C ALA A 210 5.18 -11.40 4.57
N VAL A 211 5.03 -10.14 4.16
CA VAL A 211 5.31 -9.67 2.78
C VAL A 211 6.49 -8.70 2.71
N PHE A 212 6.61 -7.82 3.70
CA PHE A 212 7.66 -6.81 3.75
C PHE A 212 8.40 -6.85 5.07
N GLN A 213 9.67 -6.48 5.04
CA GLN A 213 10.53 -6.42 6.21
C GLN A 213 10.84 -4.97 6.61
N LYS A 214 11.27 -4.79 7.86
CA LYS A 214 11.80 -3.49 8.32
C LYS A 214 13.05 -3.16 7.50
N ASP A 215 13.26 -1.87 7.22
CA ASP A 215 14.40 -1.34 6.47
C ASP A 215 14.45 -1.75 4.99
N GLU A 216 13.46 -2.50 4.51
CA GLU A 216 13.31 -2.80 3.08
C GLU A 216 12.87 -1.55 2.30
N MET A 217 13.36 -1.44 1.07
CA MET A 217 12.96 -0.43 0.10
C MET A 217 11.80 -0.94 -0.76
N ILE A 218 10.71 -0.18 -0.74
CA ILE A 218 9.48 -0.50 -1.46
C ILE A 218 9.10 0.61 -2.44
N ASP A 219 8.27 0.26 -3.41
CA ASP A 219 7.63 1.19 -4.31
C ASP A 219 6.16 1.36 -3.94
N ILE A 220 5.68 2.60 -3.98
CA ILE A 220 4.30 2.94 -3.66
C ILE A 220 3.59 3.39 -4.91
N ILE A 221 2.52 2.68 -5.25
CA ILE A 221 1.72 2.93 -6.42
C ILE A 221 0.34 3.39 -5.98
N GLY A 222 -0.07 4.55 -6.47
CA GLY A 222 -1.34 5.12 -6.07
C GLY A 222 -1.87 6.15 -7.06
N VAL A 223 -2.94 6.80 -6.65
CA VAL A 223 -3.56 7.89 -7.41
C VAL A 223 -3.42 9.17 -6.61
N THR A 224 -2.85 10.20 -7.23
CA THR A 224 -2.61 11.49 -6.56
C THR A 224 -3.90 12.16 -6.12
N LYS A 225 -3.82 13.12 -5.18
CA LYS A 225 -4.97 13.95 -4.80
C LYS A 225 -5.49 14.68 -6.05
N GLY A 226 -6.79 14.60 -6.29
CA GLY A 226 -7.44 15.38 -7.34
C GLY A 226 -7.50 16.84 -6.92
N LYS A 227 -7.09 17.75 -7.82
CA LYS A 227 -7.19 19.21 -7.61
C LYS A 227 -8.24 19.87 -8.50
N GLY A 228 -8.74 19.16 -9.50
CA GLY A 228 -9.77 19.68 -10.41
C GLY A 228 -9.16 20.24 -11.67
N TYR A 229 -9.78 21.28 -12.23
CA TYR A 229 -9.28 22.02 -13.37
C TYR A 229 -8.37 23.14 -12.86
N GLU A 230 -7.15 23.21 -13.37
CA GLU A 230 -6.09 24.05 -12.81
C GLU A 230 -5.30 24.71 -13.94
N GLY A 231 -4.77 25.90 -13.68
CA GLY A 231 -4.00 26.68 -14.66
C GLY A 231 -2.67 26.01 -15.07
N VAL A 232 -2.06 26.51 -16.16
CA VAL A 232 -0.76 26.01 -16.63
C VAL A 232 0.32 26.19 -15.56
N VAL A 233 0.24 27.25 -14.75
CA VAL A 233 1.22 27.53 -13.68
C VAL A 233 1.29 26.38 -12.68
N THR A 234 0.17 25.94 -12.10
CA THR A 234 0.16 24.84 -11.11
C THR A 234 0.28 23.46 -11.77
N ARG A 235 -0.11 23.34 -13.05
CA ARG A 235 -0.03 22.09 -13.79
C ARG A 235 1.39 21.82 -14.30
N TRP A 236 2.01 22.77 -14.99
CA TRP A 236 3.28 22.61 -15.72
C TRP A 236 4.42 23.46 -15.16
N VAL A 237 4.16 24.37 -14.23
CA VAL A 237 5.15 25.32 -13.69
C VAL A 237 5.66 26.26 -14.78
N SER A 238 4.77 26.75 -15.65
CA SER A 238 5.08 27.71 -16.72
C SER A 238 4.18 28.95 -16.65
N ARG A 239 4.67 30.08 -17.18
CA ARG A 239 3.94 31.34 -17.27
C ARG A 239 2.99 31.31 -18.48
N ALA A 240 1.76 30.84 -18.34
CA ALA A 240 0.72 30.91 -19.39
C ALA A 240 -0.72 30.67 -18.85
N PHE A 241 -1.71 31.15 -19.59
CA PHE A 241 -3.14 31.14 -19.26
C PHE A 241 -3.94 30.15 -20.12
N HIS A 242 -3.86 28.85 -19.78
CA HIS A 242 -4.77 27.82 -20.29
C HIS A 242 -5.01 26.75 -19.22
N GLY A 243 -6.21 26.69 -18.66
CA GLY A 243 -6.53 25.70 -17.63
C GLY A 243 -6.69 24.30 -18.23
N TRP A 244 -6.37 23.26 -17.47
CA TRP A 244 -6.61 21.86 -17.82
C TRP A 244 -6.62 21.00 -16.54
N GLN A 245 -7.05 19.75 -16.63
CA GLN A 245 -7.14 18.85 -15.47
C GLN A 245 -5.79 18.61 -14.76
N ASN A 246 -5.77 18.72 -13.41
CA ASN A 246 -4.63 18.44 -12.55
C ASN A 246 -4.98 17.51 -11.38
N GLY A 247 -4.04 16.62 -11.05
CA GLY A 247 -4.21 15.60 -10.03
C GLY A 247 -5.13 14.46 -10.43
N TYR A 248 -5.33 13.52 -9.51
CA TYR A 248 -5.96 12.22 -9.77
C TYR A 248 -5.22 11.41 -10.84
N HIS A 249 -3.89 11.49 -10.83
CA HIS A 249 -3.02 10.78 -11.77
C HIS A 249 -2.53 9.48 -11.15
N HIS A 250 -2.42 8.42 -11.96
CA HIS A 250 -1.72 7.21 -11.56
C HIS A 250 -0.21 7.50 -11.51
N ARG A 251 0.42 7.18 -10.38
CA ARG A 251 1.83 7.44 -10.10
C ARG A 251 2.45 6.28 -9.32
N THR A 252 3.75 6.12 -9.53
CA THR A 252 4.61 5.23 -8.76
C THR A 252 5.69 6.10 -8.12
N GLU A 253 5.74 6.10 -6.80
CA GLU A 253 6.87 6.62 -6.04
C GLU A 253 7.80 5.44 -5.76
N MET A 254 9.05 5.55 -6.21
CA MET A 254 10.03 4.47 -6.06
C MET A 254 10.88 4.68 -4.81
N ASN A 255 11.49 3.61 -4.32
CA ASN A 255 12.56 3.66 -3.32
C ASN A 255 12.13 4.34 -2.01
N LYS A 256 10.96 3.97 -1.48
CA LYS A 256 10.49 4.37 -0.16
C LYS A 256 10.95 3.35 0.86
N LYS A 257 11.65 3.80 1.90
CA LYS A 257 12.12 2.92 2.97
C LYS A 257 11.04 2.70 4.01
N ILE A 258 10.89 1.48 4.48
CA ILE A 258 10.08 1.14 5.65
C ILE A 258 10.92 1.37 6.91
N TYR A 259 10.47 2.27 7.78
CA TYR A 259 11.17 2.60 9.04
C TYR A 259 10.67 1.78 10.22
N LYS A 260 9.38 1.43 10.22
CA LYS A 260 8.77 0.61 11.28
C LYS A 260 7.54 -0.10 10.73
N LEU A 261 7.36 -1.34 11.17
CA LEU A 261 6.11 -2.08 11.07
C LEU A 261 5.52 -2.16 12.47
N GLY A 262 4.30 -1.67 12.65
CA GLY A 262 3.57 -1.83 13.91
C GLY A 262 2.50 -2.88 13.74
N LYS A 263 2.48 -3.89 14.62
CA LYS A 263 1.54 -5.01 14.56
C LYS A 263 0.56 -4.96 15.71
N ALA A 264 -0.71 -4.86 15.40
CA ALA A 264 -1.78 -4.68 16.38
C ALA A 264 -1.77 -5.82 17.42
N GLY A 265 -1.91 -5.44 18.70
CA GLY A 265 -1.86 -6.39 19.83
C GLY A 265 -0.46 -6.78 20.30
N LEU A 266 0.59 -6.27 19.66
CA LEU A 266 1.98 -6.41 20.12
C LEU A 266 2.57 -5.06 20.51
N GLU A 267 3.63 -5.07 21.33
CA GLU A 267 4.36 -3.86 21.74
C GLU A 267 4.90 -3.05 20.54
N SER A 268 5.23 -3.74 19.44
CA SER A 268 5.67 -3.12 18.18
C SER A 268 4.67 -2.12 17.59
N HIS A 269 3.37 -2.22 17.92
CA HIS A 269 2.33 -1.26 17.51
C HIS A 269 2.50 0.11 18.16
N SER A 270 3.07 0.15 19.36
CA SER A 270 3.31 1.42 20.04
C SER A 270 4.31 2.28 19.25
N ALA A 271 4.18 3.59 19.37
CA ALA A 271 5.15 4.55 18.87
C ALA A 271 6.31 4.80 19.84
N MET A 272 6.45 3.95 20.87
CA MET A 272 7.54 3.99 21.83
C MET A 272 8.86 3.61 21.15
N THR A 273 9.93 4.26 21.62
CA THR A 273 11.32 3.98 21.31
C THR A 273 12.08 3.76 22.61
N GLU A 274 13.30 3.24 22.54
CA GLU A 274 14.16 3.01 23.72
C GLU A 274 14.46 4.29 24.52
N PHE A 275 14.29 5.47 23.91
CA PHE A 275 14.55 6.78 24.51
C PHE A 275 13.30 7.41 25.16
N ASP A 276 12.12 6.89 24.86
CA ASP A 276 10.86 7.43 25.37
C ASP A 276 10.58 6.88 26.78
N ARG A 277 10.26 7.77 27.72
CA ARG A 277 9.86 7.39 29.09
C ARG A 277 8.37 7.08 29.23
N THR A 278 7.57 7.45 28.24
CA THR A 278 6.12 7.31 28.26
C THR A 278 5.66 6.44 27.11
N GLU A 279 4.75 5.53 27.41
CA GLU A 279 4.05 4.75 26.39
C GLU A 279 3.14 5.67 25.58
N LYS A 280 3.27 5.59 24.26
CA LYS A 280 2.46 6.36 23.32
C LYS A 280 2.11 5.49 22.11
N ASP A 281 0.88 5.64 21.64
CA ASP A 281 0.40 5.01 20.41
C ASP A 281 0.81 5.84 19.19
N ILE A 282 0.87 5.23 18.01
CA ILE A 282 1.16 5.91 16.75
C ILE A 282 0.09 6.94 16.36
N THR A 283 -1.12 6.78 16.87
CA THR A 283 -2.20 7.72 16.64
C THR A 283 -1.93 9.01 17.42
N PRO A 284 -1.86 10.18 16.75
CA PRO A 284 -1.65 11.44 17.46
C PRO A 284 -2.85 11.77 18.34
N MET A 285 -2.65 12.62 19.36
CA MET A 285 -3.75 13.07 20.22
C MET A 285 -4.92 13.63 19.39
N GLY A 286 -6.13 13.14 19.65
CA GLY A 286 -7.34 13.50 18.88
C GLY A 286 -7.50 12.77 17.54
N GLY A 287 -6.56 11.91 17.16
CA GLY A 287 -6.57 11.16 15.91
C GLY A 287 -6.02 11.93 14.71
N PHE A 288 -5.82 11.22 13.60
CA PHE A 288 -5.40 11.86 12.35
C PHE A 288 -6.55 12.68 11.75
N PRO A 289 -6.32 13.95 11.36
CA PRO A 289 -7.37 14.81 10.82
C PRO A 289 -8.05 14.20 9.60
N HIS A 290 -9.38 14.10 9.65
CA HIS A 290 -10.23 13.45 8.64
C HIS A 290 -9.97 11.96 8.40
N TYR A 291 -9.17 11.28 9.22
CA TYR A 291 -8.96 9.84 9.16
C TYR A 291 -9.50 9.14 10.40
N GLY A 292 -9.10 9.59 11.58
CA GLY A 292 -9.42 8.96 12.86
C GLY A 292 -8.19 8.25 13.46
N VAL A 293 -8.46 7.18 14.21
CA VAL A 293 -7.47 6.38 14.94
C VAL A 293 -6.95 5.25 14.06
N VAL A 294 -5.66 4.93 14.16
CA VAL A 294 -5.03 3.76 13.54
C VAL A 294 -5.10 2.62 14.55
N LYS A 295 -5.72 1.49 14.20
CA LYS A 295 -5.93 0.37 15.13
C LYS A 295 -5.36 -0.95 14.64
N ASP A 296 -5.38 -1.17 13.32
CA ASP A 296 -4.76 -2.33 12.71
C ASP A 296 -3.25 -2.12 12.54
N ASP A 297 -2.59 -3.11 11.95
CA ASP A 297 -1.18 -3.04 11.57
C ASP A 297 -0.93 -1.80 10.71
N TYR A 298 0.25 -1.20 10.84
CA TYR A 298 0.64 -0.05 10.04
C TYR A 298 2.10 -0.12 9.60
N LEU A 299 2.39 0.64 8.54
CA LEU A 299 3.73 0.91 8.06
C LEU A 299 4.07 2.38 8.23
N LEU A 300 5.26 2.61 8.78
CA LEU A 300 5.92 3.90 8.79
C LEU A 300 6.88 3.96 7.60
N ILE A 301 6.60 4.82 6.63
CA ILE A 301 7.43 4.95 5.43
C ILE A 301 8.09 6.33 5.36
N LYS A 302 9.28 6.38 4.77
CA LYS A 302 10.02 7.62 4.57
C LYS A 302 9.26 8.62 3.70
N GLY A 303 9.11 9.84 4.20
CA GLY A 303 8.67 11.00 3.44
C GLY A 303 7.19 11.00 3.09
N CYS A 304 6.86 11.73 2.03
CA CYS A 304 5.50 11.81 1.51
C CYS A 304 5.08 10.52 0.78
N CYS A 305 3.78 10.39 0.57
CA CYS A 305 3.15 9.30 -0.16
C CYS A 305 2.02 9.86 -1.04
N VAL A 306 1.82 9.29 -2.22
CA VAL A 306 0.76 9.71 -3.14
C VAL A 306 -0.64 9.61 -2.54
N GLY A 307 -1.49 10.56 -2.94
CA GLY A 307 -2.92 10.54 -2.62
C GLY A 307 -3.29 11.22 -1.29
N PRO A 308 -4.59 11.51 -1.09
CA PRO A 308 -5.10 12.05 0.16
C PRO A 308 -5.18 10.97 1.25
N LYS A 309 -5.49 11.39 2.48
CA LYS A 309 -5.87 10.47 3.56
C LYS A 309 -7.08 9.61 3.12
N LYS A 310 -7.23 8.41 3.68
CA LYS A 310 -8.26 7.40 3.31
C LYS A 310 -8.13 6.82 1.90
N ARG A 311 -7.09 7.18 1.14
CA ARG A 311 -6.84 6.62 -0.19
C ARG A 311 -6.15 5.28 -0.06
N VAL A 312 -6.63 4.30 -0.83
CA VAL A 312 -5.91 3.04 -1.02
C VAL A 312 -4.61 3.29 -1.79
N VAL A 313 -3.52 2.75 -1.27
CA VAL A 313 -2.19 2.75 -1.87
C VAL A 313 -1.73 1.30 -2.01
N THR A 314 -1.06 1.00 -3.12
CA THR A 314 -0.50 -0.32 -3.37
C THR A 314 0.98 -0.27 -3.10
N LEU A 315 1.43 -1.11 -2.18
CA LEU A 315 2.82 -1.29 -1.85
C LEU A 315 3.35 -2.43 -2.70
N ARG A 316 4.52 -2.28 -3.29
CA ARG A 316 5.17 -3.30 -4.10
C ARG A 316 6.64 -3.35 -3.69
N GLN A 317 7.23 -4.53 -3.67
CA GLN A 317 8.68 -4.65 -3.58
C GLN A 317 9.35 -3.85 -4.72
N SER A 318 10.54 -3.31 -4.46
CA SER A 318 11.25 -2.54 -5.48
C SER A 318 11.51 -3.41 -6.71
N LEU A 319 11.40 -2.81 -7.91
CA LEU A 319 11.80 -3.50 -9.15
C LEU A 319 13.31 -3.64 -9.29
N LEU A 320 14.05 -2.76 -8.62
CA LEU A 320 15.50 -2.69 -8.68
C LEU A 320 16.07 -3.23 -7.37
N ASN A 321 17.03 -4.14 -7.48
CA ASN A 321 17.81 -4.58 -6.34
C ASN A 321 18.59 -3.38 -5.80
N GLN A 322 18.38 -3.04 -4.54
CA GLN A 322 18.98 -1.87 -3.93
C GLN A 322 20.32 -2.24 -3.31
N THR A 323 21.39 -1.63 -3.80
CA THR A 323 22.76 -1.84 -3.29
C THR A 323 23.37 -0.58 -2.66
N SER A 324 22.67 0.55 -2.76
CA SER A 324 23.17 1.81 -2.21
C SER A 324 23.25 1.77 -0.69
N ARG A 325 24.29 2.40 -0.11
CA ARG A 325 24.47 2.48 1.35
C ARG A 325 23.22 3.03 2.07
N VAL A 326 22.55 4.03 1.49
CA VAL A 326 21.31 4.62 2.04
C VAL A 326 20.15 3.62 2.05
N ALA A 327 20.07 2.75 1.04
CA ALA A 327 19.05 1.71 0.99
C ALA A 327 19.31 0.61 2.02
N LEU A 328 20.58 0.27 2.28
CA LEU A 328 20.97 -0.79 3.22
C LEU A 328 21.12 -0.31 4.69
N GLU A 329 21.09 1.01 4.93
CA GLU A 329 21.20 1.62 6.28
C GLU A 329 20.14 1.09 7.26
N GLU A 330 20.52 0.49 8.38
CA GLU A 330 19.53 0.12 9.38
C GLU A 330 18.95 1.38 10.06
N ILE A 331 17.62 1.47 10.21
CA ILE A 331 16.99 2.64 10.80
C ILE A 331 16.66 2.38 12.28
N LYS A 332 17.31 3.15 13.15
CA LYS A 332 17.00 3.25 14.57
C LYS A 332 16.23 4.54 14.85
N LEU A 333 15.00 4.41 15.32
CA LEU A 333 14.12 5.53 15.65
C LEU A 333 14.42 6.00 17.07
N LYS A 334 14.65 7.31 17.25
CA LYS A 334 14.81 7.92 18.58
C LYS A 334 13.53 8.53 19.13
N PHE A 335 12.64 8.96 18.24
CA PHE A 335 11.38 9.57 18.63
C PHE A 335 10.38 9.49 17.50
N VAL A 336 9.12 9.27 17.84
CA VAL A 336 7.98 9.45 16.94
C VAL A 336 7.07 10.50 17.55
N ASP A 337 6.75 11.53 16.77
CA ASP A 337 5.86 12.59 17.23
C ASP A 337 4.39 12.16 17.13
N THR A 338 3.70 12.19 18.26
CA THR A 338 2.28 11.84 18.44
C THR A 338 1.48 13.05 18.92
N SER A 339 2.04 14.25 18.80
CA SER A 339 1.33 15.50 19.07
C SER A 339 0.10 15.67 18.16
N SER A 340 -0.91 16.37 18.69
CA SER A 340 -2.14 16.68 17.94
C SER A 340 -1.82 17.32 16.60
N LYS A 341 -2.38 16.76 15.53
CA LYS A 341 -2.34 17.32 14.17
C LYS A 341 -3.52 18.23 13.86
N PHE A 342 -4.40 18.45 14.83
CA PHE A 342 -5.42 19.51 14.80
C PHE A 342 -4.82 20.74 15.50
N GLY A 343 -4.43 21.75 14.73
CA GLY A 343 -3.71 22.91 15.24
C GLY A 343 -2.25 22.58 15.58
N HIS A 344 -1.73 23.20 16.65
CA HIS A 344 -0.35 23.06 17.11
C HIS A 344 -0.29 22.29 18.43
N GLY A 345 -0.17 20.97 18.36
CA GLY A 345 -0.03 20.12 19.55
C GLY A 345 1.34 20.27 20.23
N ARG A 346 1.35 20.43 21.55
CA ARG A 346 2.58 20.53 22.36
C ARG A 346 2.92 19.29 23.19
N PHE A 347 1.94 18.42 23.41
CA PHE A 347 2.07 17.22 24.25
C PHE A 347 1.98 15.98 23.40
N GLN A 348 2.63 14.90 23.83
CA GLN A 348 2.66 13.61 23.14
C GLN A 348 1.54 12.69 23.60
N THR A 349 1.13 12.79 24.87
CA THR A 349 0.03 12.01 25.44
C THR A 349 -1.00 12.88 26.15
N THR A 350 -2.22 12.37 26.27
CA THR A 350 -3.30 13.05 27.00
C THR A 350 -2.99 13.18 28.49
N GLN A 351 -2.28 12.20 29.05
CA GLN A 351 -1.82 12.20 30.44
C GLN A 351 -0.79 13.30 30.70
N GLU A 352 0.17 13.48 29.78
CA GLU A 352 1.15 14.57 29.84
C GLU A 352 0.46 15.94 29.82
N LYS A 353 -0.51 16.12 28.91
CA LYS A 353 -1.33 17.33 28.84
C LYS A 353 -2.11 17.58 30.13
N ALA A 354 -2.76 16.55 30.68
CA ALA A 354 -3.55 16.66 31.90
C ALA A 354 -2.66 16.99 33.12
N LYS A 355 -1.48 16.37 33.21
CA LYS A 355 -0.48 16.66 34.25
C LYS A 355 0.02 18.10 34.18
N PHE A 356 0.24 18.62 32.97
CA PHE A 356 0.72 19.98 32.76
C PHE A 356 -0.30 21.05 33.16
N PHE A 357 -1.57 20.89 32.75
CA PHE A 357 -2.61 21.89 33.01
C PHE A 357 -3.36 21.69 34.33
N GLY A 358 -3.26 20.52 34.95
CA GLY A 358 -4.07 20.16 36.12
C GLY A 358 -5.56 20.01 35.80
N ARG A 359 -6.40 20.09 36.83
CA ARG A 359 -7.86 19.99 36.70
C ARG A 359 -8.42 21.29 36.15
N LEU A 360 -8.87 21.26 34.90
CA LEU A 360 -9.58 22.38 34.25
C LEU A 360 -11.08 22.11 34.21
N LYS A 361 -11.88 23.18 34.02
CA LYS A 361 -13.31 23.06 33.72
C LYS A 361 -13.46 22.42 32.33
N ALA A 362 -14.27 21.36 32.27
CA ALA A 362 -14.49 20.57 31.05
C ALA A 362 -15.18 21.36 29.94
#